data_AF-A0A1V3R2Z5-F1
#
_entry.id   AF-A0A1V3R2Z5-F1
#
_cell.length_a   1.000
_cell.length_b   1.000
_cell.length_c   1.000
_cell.angle_alpha   90.00
_cell.angle_beta   90.00
_cell.angle_gamma   90.00
#
_symmetry.space_group_name_H-M   'P 1'
#
loop_
_entity.id
_entity.type
_entity.pdbx_description
1 polymer ?
#
loop_
_entity_poly.entity_id
_entity_poly.type
_entity_poly.pdbx_seq_one_letter_code
_entity_poly.pdbx_strand_id
1 'polypeptide(L)'
;MKKKTKILIAPIEIAGYYANLAKGFKELGVEHDFVVYTSHSFGYGGESKRPILLRAADWFNQLRNERSFFLIKVISIIPMRLLSYLWGITALFRYDVFIFGFGESLFPNNIDLPILRFFGKKIISNLSHGSEARPPYIDGSYLSKEGDLSSISEIFSLVLRNKKVLTKHLKYADLVIGAPYSSSQFAKSTFINYLNIG
;
A
#
# COMPACT_ATOMS: atom_id res chain seq x y z
N MET A 1 -5.40 14.71 -29.63
CA MET A 1 -4.88 13.38 -29.24
C MET A 1 -5.13 13.18 -27.75
N LYS A 2 -5.81 12.10 -27.32
CA LYS A 2 -6.00 11.83 -25.88
C LYS A 2 -4.63 11.56 -25.25
N LYS A 3 -4.30 12.27 -24.17
CA LYS A 3 -3.10 12.00 -23.37
C LYS A 3 -3.14 10.53 -22.93
N LYS A 4 -2.04 9.79 -23.15
CA LYS A 4 -1.93 8.40 -22.71
C LYS A 4 -1.96 8.35 -21.18
N THR A 5 -2.86 7.55 -20.63
CA THR A 5 -3.06 7.43 -19.18
C THR A 5 -1.86 6.75 -18.54
N LYS A 6 -1.27 7.39 -17.53
CA LYS A 6 -0.15 6.83 -16.77
C LYS A 6 -0.64 6.24 -15.46
N ILE A 7 -0.41 4.94 -15.28
CA ILE A 7 -0.84 4.17 -14.10
C ILE A 7 0.35 3.93 -13.17
N LEU A 8 0.16 4.12 -11.88
CA LEU A 8 1.10 3.71 -10.84
C LEU A 8 0.49 2.60 -10.00
N ILE A 9 1.21 1.48 -9.85
CA ILE A 9 0.95 0.43 -8.87
C ILE A 9 1.97 0.63 -7.73
N ALA A 10 1.49 0.88 -6.52
CA ALA A 10 2.33 1.24 -5.37
C ALA A 10 1.56 1.06 -4.05
N PRO A 11 2.20 1.21 -2.87
CA PRO A 11 3.65 1.17 -2.64
C PRO A 11 4.14 -0.23 -2.23
N ILE A 12 3.28 -1.25 -2.25
CA ILE A 12 3.52 -2.55 -1.62
C ILE A 12 3.31 -3.71 -2.59
N GLU A 13 4.03 -4.80 -2.38
CA GLU A 13 3.81 -6.09 -3.01
C GLU A 13 3.19 -7.06 -1.98
N ILE A 14 2.18 -7.82 -2.37
CA ILE A 14 1.52 -8.81 -1.53
C ILE A 14 1.50 -10.14 -2.26
N ALA A 15 2.41 -11.04 -1.86
CA ALA A 15 2.48 -12.42 -2.34
C ALA A 15 2.55 -12.58 -3.88
N GLY A 16 3.09 -11.60 -4.61
CA GLY A 16 3.21 -11.60 -6.07
C GLY A 16 1.96 -11.08 -6.79
N TYR A 17 0.94 -10.59 -6.07
CA TYR A 17 -0.29 -10.08 -6.67
C TYR A 17 0.00 -8.90 -7.61
N TYR A 18 0.76 -7.90 -7.16
CA TYR A 18 0.97 -6.67 -7.93
C TYR A 18 2.00 -6.87 -9.05
N ALA A 19 2.98 -7.74 -8.83
CA ALA A 19 3.88 -8.23 -9.87
C ALA A 19 3.10 -8.88 -11.03
N ASN A 20 2.14 -9.76 -10.73
CA ASN A 20 1.31 -10.40 -11.76
C ASN A 20 0.35 -9.40 -12.42
N LEU A 21 -0.20 -8.44 -11.68
CA LEU A 21 -0.99 -7.35 -12.25
C LEU A 21 -0.17 -6.51 -13.24
N ALA A 22 1.05 -6.14 -12.87
CA ALA A 22 1.98 -5.41 -13.73
C ALA A 22 2.33 -6.22 -14.99
N LYS A 23 2.58 -7.52 -14.83
CA LYS A 23 2.80 -8.42 -15.97
C LYS A 23 1.60 -8.44 -16.92
N GLY A 24 0.38 -8.59 -16.40
CA GLY A 24 -0.84 -8.54 -17.21
C GLY A 24 -1.02 -7.21 -17.93
N PHE A 25 -0.76 -6.07 -17.27
CA PHE A 25 -0.77 -4.76 -17.92
C PHE A 25 0.25 -4.67 -19.06
N LYS A 26 1.46 -5.22 -18.87
CA LYS A 26 2.48 -5.26 -19.91
C LYS A 26 2.03 -6.07 -21.11
N GLU A 27 1.43 -7.24 -20.89
CA GLU A 27 0.90 -8.12 -21.95
C GLU A 27 -0.23 -7.44 -22.73
N LEU A 28 -1.06 -6.64 -22.06
CA LEU A 28 -2.12 -5.83 -22.66
C LEU A 28 -1.64 -4.51 -23.30
N GLY A 29 -0.34 -4.22 -23.27
CA GLY A 29 0.22 -2.98 -23.81
C GLY A 29 -0.14 -1.72 -23.01
N VAL A 30 -0.58 -1.87 -21.76
CA VAL A 30 -0.94 -0.77 -20.86
C VAL A 30 0.32 -0.18 -20.24
N GLU A 31 0.51 1.13 -20.40
CA GLU A 31 1.63 1.85 -19.78
C GLU A 31 1.39 2.02 -18.29
N HIS A 32 2.30 1.46 -17.50
CA HIS A 32 2.23 1.49 -16.05
C HIS A 32 3.64 1.51 -15.47
N ASP A 33 3.75 2.02 -14.24
CA ASP A 33 4.90 1.82 -13.40
C ASP A 33 4.50 1.03 -12.15
N PHE A 34 5.27 0.00 -11.81
CA PHE A 34 5.12 -0.73 -10.54
C PHE A 34 6.29 -0.40 -9.62
N VAL A 35 6.01 0.29 -8.51
CA VAL A 35 7.03 0.80 -7.59
C VAL A 35 6.71 0.42 -6.16
N VAL A 36 7.61 -0.33 -5.55
CA VAL A 36 7.49 -0.82 -4.17
C VAL A 36 8.43 -0.05 -3.24
N TYR A 37 8.00 0.37 -2.06
CA TYR A 37 8.86 1.08 -1.11
C TYR A 37 9.86 0.17 -0.43
N THR A 38 9.47 -1.06 -0.14
CA THR A 38 10.34 -2.04 0.51
C THR A 38 10.41 -3.28 -0.37
N SER A 39 11.62 -3.75 -0.64
CA SER A 39 11.82 -5.02 -1.34
C SER A 39 11.45 -6.17 -0.42
N HIS A 40 10.62 -7.09 -0.91
CA HIS A 40 10.33 -8.33 -0.20
C HIS A 40 11.45 -9.34 -0.41
N SER A 41 11.75 -10.14 0.62
CA SER A 41 12.76 -11.21 0.58
C SER A 41 12.50 -12.27 -0.48
N PHE A 42 11.22 -12.44 -0.88
CA PHE A 42 10.79 -13.44 -1.84
C PHE A 42 11.00 -13.04 -3.31
N GLY A 43 11.34 -11.78 -3.60
CA GLY A 43 11.79 -11.37 -4.94
C GLY A 43 10.82 -11.66 -6.09
N TYR A 44 9.51 -11.43 -5.89
CA TYR A 44 8.48 -11.72 -6.90
C TYR A 44 8.67 -11.01 -8.26
N GLY A 45 9.48 -9.95 -8.28
CA GLY A 45 9.87 -9.26 -9.51
C GLY A 45 8.74 -8.40 -10.09
N GLY A 46 8.92 -8.00 -11.35
CA GLY A 46 7.95 -7.18 -12.09
C GLY A 46 8.04 -5.69 -11.80
N GLU A 47 8.87 -5.25 -10.86
CA GLU A 47 9.03 -3.83 -10.55
C GLU A 47 9.60 -3.05 -11.74
N SER A 48 9.04 -1.86 -11.96
CA SER A 48 9.63 -0.86 -12.84
C SER A 48 10.99 -0.38 -12.31
N LYS A 49 11.75 0.29 -13.17
CA LYS A 49 13.01 0.93 -12.79
C LYS A 49 12.81 1.79 -11.54
N ARG A 50 13.52 1.42 -10.48
CA ARG A 50 13.40 2.08 -9.17
C ARG A 50 13.75 3.57 -9.28
N PRO A 51 12.84 4.47 -8.87
CA PRO A 51 13.07 5.92 -8.89
C PRO A 51 14.32 6.33 -8.10
N ILE A 52 15.05 7.33 -8.60
CA ILE A 52 16.33 7.78 -8.00
C ILE A 52 16.13 8.19 -6.53
N LEU A 53 15.04 8.88 -6.22
CA LEU A 53 14.72 9.31 -4.85
C LEU A 53 14.53 8.11 -3.90
N LEU A 54 13.85 7.06 -4.35
CA LEU A 54 13.67 5.84 -3.54
C LEU A 54 14.97 5.06 -3.41
N ARG A 55 15.81 5.01 -4.45
CA ARG A 55 17.15 4.42 -4.36
C ARG A 55 18.03 5.14 -3.34
N ALA A 56 17.97 6.48 -3.32
CA ALA A 56 18.66 7.28 -2.31
C ALA A 56 18.08 7.03 -0.91
N ALA A 57 16.75 6.87 -0.78
CA ALA A 57 16.12 6.51 0.49
C ALA A 57 16.59 5.13 0.99
N ASP A 58 16.74 4.15 0.11
CA ASP A 58 17.23 2.81 0.46
C ASP A 58 18.65 2.86 1.00
N TRP A 59 19.51 3.71 0.44
CA TRP A 59 20.88 3.89 0.94
C TRP A 59 20.90 4.35 2.40
N PHE A 60 20.05 5.32 2.76
CA PHE A 60 19.89 5.72 4.16
C PHE A 60 19.32 4.60 5.04
N ASN A 61 18.42 3.76 4.49
CA ASN A 61 17.89 2.61 5.21
C ASN A 61 18.95 1.51 5.44
N GLN A 62 19.84 1.29 4.47
CA GLN A 62 20.98 0.37 4.60
C GLN A 62 21.96 0.85 5.67
N LEU A 63 22.33 2.14 5.64
CA LEU A 63 23.17 2.74 6.69
C LEU A 63 22.58 2.58 8.09
N ARG A 64 21.25 2.66 8.22
CA ARG A 64 20.54 2.44 9.49
C ARG A 64 20.63 0.98 9.95
N ASN A 65 20.58 0.01 9.04
CA ASN A 65 20.57 -1.41 9.39
C ASN A 65 21.98 -1.95 9.68
N GLU A 66 23.00 -1.45 9.01
CA GLU A 66 24.39 -1.92 9.16
C GLU A 66 25.11 -1.33 10.39
N ARG A 67 24.67 -0.17 10.90
CA ARG A 67 25.35 0.53 11.99
C ARG A 67 24.69 0.25 13.34
N SER A 68 25.50 -0.14 14.32
CA SER A 68 25.05 -0.40 15.70
C SER A 68 24.64 0.89 16.45
N PHE A 69 25.23 2.04 16.09
CA PHE A 69 25.03 3.31 16.81
C PHE A 69 23.60 3.86 16.64
N PHE A 70 22.92 4.05 17.78
CA PHE A 70 21.57 4.60 17.85
C PHE A 70 21.42 5.96 17.15
N LEU A 71 22.39 6.86 17.29
CA LEU A 71 22.36 8.19 16.67
C LEU A 71 22.29 8.11 15.14
N ILE A 72 23.05 7.22 14.51
CA ILE A 72 23.03 7.03 13.06
C ILE A 72 21.67 6.50 12.63
N LYS A 73 21.05 5.59 13.41
CA LYS A 73 19.71 5.08 13.11
C LYS A 73 18.66 6.19 13.11
N VAL A 74 18.73 7.12 14.07
CA VAL A 74 17.77 8.24 14.16
C VAL A 74 18.01 9.25 13.04
N ILE A 75 19.26 9.64 12.82
CA ILE A 75 19.62 10.64 11.81
C ILE A 75 19.26 10.15 10.40
N SER A 76 19.44 8.86 10.10
CA SER A 76 19.11 8.29 8.78
C SER A 76 17.61 8.18 8.48
N ILE A 77 16.73 8.22 9.50
CA ILE A 77 15.27 8.16 9.28
C ILE A 77 14.74 9.41 8.58
N ILE A 78 15.27 10.58 8.95
CA ILE A 78 14.82 11.88 8.42
C ILE A 78 15.04 11.97 6.89
N PRO A 79 16.26 11.81 6.35
CA PRO A 79 16.50 11.89 4.91
C PRO A 79 15.78 10.76 4.15
N MET A 80 15.73 9.54 4.69
CA MET A 80 14.97 8.43 4.09
C MET A 80 13.50 8.79 3.88
N ARG A 81 12.84 9.33 4.93
CA ARG A 81 11.42 9.75 4.85
C ARG A 81 11.24 10.93 3.92
N LEU A 82 12.12 11.95 4.00
CA LEU A 82 12.06 13.12 3.13
C LEU A 82 12.14 12.72 1.65
N LEU A 83 13.09 11.86 1.29
CA LEU A 83 13.25 11.37 -0.09
C LEU A 83 12.02 10.58 -0.57
N SER A 84 11.45 9.74 0.30
CA SER A 84 10.21 9.01 0.00
C SER A 84 9.03 9.95 -0.20
N TYR A 85 8.93 11.02 0.60
CA TYR A 85 7.89 12.04 0.46
C TYR A 85 8.05 12.86 -0.81
N LEU A 86 9.27 13.30 -1.11
CA LEU A 86 9.58 13.99 -2.37
C LEU A 86 9.20 13.10 -3.55
N TRP A 87 9.47 11.80 -3.48
CA TRP A 87 9.03 10.89 -4.52
C TRP A 87 7.51 10.82 -4.64
N GLY A 88 6.77 10.67 -3.54
CA GLY A 88 5.31 10.65 -3.59
C GLY A 88 4.71 11.94 -4.16
N ILE A 89 5.32 13.09 -3.90
CA ILE A 89 4.96 14.38 -4.53
C ILE A 89 5.25 14.33 -6.04
N THR A 90 6.40 13.81 -6.48
CA THR A 90 6.66 13.64 -7.93
C THR A 90 5.66 12.68 -8.59
N ALA A 91 5.26 11.63 -7.88
CA ALA A 91 4.27 10.67 -8.37
C ALA A 91 2.89 11.33 -8.55
N LEU A 92 2.47 12.18 -7.61
CA LEU A 92 1.23 12.96 -7.71
C LEU A 92 1.13 13.72 -9.04
N PHE A 93 2.21 14.34 -9.51
CA PHE A 93 2.19 15.08 -10.78
C PHE A 93 2.42 14.22 -12.02
N ARG A 94 3.05 13.06 -11.87
CA ARG A 94 3.42 12.17 -12.99
C ARG A 94 2.29 11.25 -13.44
N TYR A 95 1.49 10.73 -12.52
CA TYR A 95 0.50 9.68 -12.79
C TYR A 95 -0.92 10.22 -12.78
N ASP A 96 -1.80 9.57 -13.55
CA ASP A 96 -3.21 9.90 -13.64
C ASP A 96 -4.07 8.88 -12.83
N VAL A 97 -3.60 7.63 -12.73
CA VAL A 97 -4.26 6.54 -11.99
C VAL A 97 -3.30 5.93 -10.96
N PHE A 98 -3.81 5.67 -9.76
CA PHE A 98 -3.09 5.04 -8.66
C PHE A 98 -3.81 3.76 -8.25
N ILE A 99 -3.08 2.64 -8.22
CA ILE A 99 -3.55 1.35 -7.73
C ILE A 99 -2.81 1.07 -6.42
N PHE A 100 -3.56 1.12 -5.33
CA PHE A 100 -3.10 0.89 -3.97
C PHE A 100 -3.54 -0.47 -3.46
N GLY A 101 -2.75 -1.01 -2.54
CA GLY A 101 -2.94 -2.34 -1.99
C GLY A 101 -2.82 -2.39 -0.49
N PHE A 102 -3.48 -3.38 0.11
CA PHE A 102 -3.28 -3.73 1.53
C PHE A 102 -3.54 -2.56 2.51
N GLY A 103 -4.41 -1.63 2.11
CA GLY A 103 -4.70 -0.44 2.92
C GLY A 103 -3.53 0.54 3.07
N GLU A 104 -2.50 0.44 2.22
CA GLU A 104 -1.35 1.34 2.19
C GLU A 104 -1.41 2.24 0.94
N SER A 105 -0.96 3.48 1.07
CA SER A 105 -0.80 4.43 -0.03
C SER A 105 0.54 5.17 0.05
N LEU A 106 0.76 6.23 -0.73
CA LEU A 106 2.10 6.82 -0.90
C LEU A 106 2.70 7.38 0.39
N PHE A 107 1.85 7.89 1.29
CA PHE A 107 2.28 8.50 2.55
C PHE A 107 1.69 7.76 3.77
N PRO A 108 2.39 7.77 4.92
CA PRO A 108 1.93 7.13 6.13
C PRO A 108 0.52 7.54 6.53
N ASN A 109 -0.23 6.59 7.09
CA ASN A 109 -1.62 6.78 7.50
C ASN A 109 -2.56 7.21 6.36
N ASN A 110 -2.19 7.01 5.10
CA ASN A 110 -3.01 7.31 3.93
C ASN A 110 -3.46 8.77 3.87
N ILE A 111 -2.56 9.69 4.21
CA ILE A 111 -2.81 11.14 4.15
C ILE A 111 -2.76 11.67 2.71
N ASP A 112 -2.24 10.89 1.77
CA ASP A 112 -2.22 11.21 0.34
C ASP A 112 -3.56 10.97 -0.35
N LEU A 113 -4.42 10.08 0.13
CA LEU A 113 -5.70 9.80 -0.55
C LEU A 113 -6.60 11.04 -0.73
N PRO A 114 -6.81 11.90 0.29
CA PRO A 114 -7.55 13.14 0.11
C PRO A 114 -6.87 14.09 -0.88
N ILE A 115 -5.54 14.14 -0.89
CA ILE A 115 -4.75 15.00 -1.79
C ILE A 115 -4.92 14.50 -3.23
N LEU A 116 -4.72 13.21 -3.47
CA LEU A 116 -4.90 12.58 -4.78
C LEU A 116 -6.32 12.85 -5.33
N ARG A 117 -7.35 12.69 -4.49
CA ARG A 117 -8.73 13.02 -4.88
C ARG A 117 -8.92 14.49 -5.20
N PHE A 118 -8.34 15.39 -4.42
CA PHE A 118 -8.39 16.84 -4.67
C PHE A 118 -7.75 17.20 -6.02
N PHE A 119 -6.64 16.55 -6.39
CA PHE A 119 -5.98 16.71 -7.69
C PHE A 119 -6.66 15.93 -8.84
N GLY A 120 -7.85 15.36 -8.61
CA GLY A 120 -8.62 14.65 -9.62
C GLY A 120 -7.97 13.35 -10.12
N LYS A 121 -7.11 12.73 -9.30
CA LYS A 121 -6.47 11.46 -9.65
C LYS A 121 -7.46 10.31 -9.47
N LYS A 122 -7.39 9.33 -10.37
CA LYS A 122 -8.15 8.10 -10.24
C LYS A 122 -7.48 7.20 -9.22
N ILE A 123 -8.21 6.76 -8.20
CA ILE A 123 -7.69 5.91 -7.12
C ILE A 123 -8.44 4.59 -7.11
N ILE A 124 -7.70 3.49 -7.30
CA ILE A 124 -8.18 2.12 -7.15
C ILE A 124 -7.53 1.54 -5.90
N SER A 125 -8.32 1.11 -4.92
CA SER A 125 -7.81 0.50 -3.69
C SER A 125 -8.21 -0.96 -3.62
N ASN A 126 -7.24 -1.86 -3.64
CA ASN A 126 -7.44 -3.28 -3.44
C ASN A 126 -7.23 -3.67 -1.97
N LEU A 127 -8.34 -3.95 -1.29
CA LEU A 127 -8.43 -4.33 0.12
C LEU A 127 -8.88 -5.79 0.29
N SER A 128 -8.65 -6.63 -0.73
CA SER A 128 -9.08 -8.03 -0.74
C SER A 128 -8.08 -9.01 -0.13
N HIS A 129 -6.94 -8.56 0.41
CA HIS A 129 -5.89 -9.43 0.94
C HIS A 129 -6.23 -9.98 2.33
N GLY A 130 -7.11 -9.30 3.05
CA GLY A 130 -7.70 -9.76 4.29
C GLY A 130 -7.25 -8.96 5.50
N SER A 131 -5.99 -9.05 5.91
CA SER A 131 -5.51 -8.52 7.20
C SER A 131 -5.67 -7.00 7.38
N GLU A 132 -5.74 -6.25 6.29
CA GLU A 132 -5.96 -4.80 6.28
C GLU A 132 -7.39 -4.40 6.67
N ALA A 133 -8.37 -5.31 6.52
CA ALA A 133 -9.79 -5.03 6.75
C ALA A 133 -10.45 -6.01 7.72
N ARG A 134 -9.92 -7.23 7.87
CA ARG A 134 -10.40 -8.26 8.78
C ARG A 134 -10.30 -7.76 10.22
N PRO A 135 -11.32 -8.00 11.06
CA PRO A 135 -11.20 -7.76 12.49
C PRO A 135 -10.06 -8.59 13.10
N PRO A 136 -9.12 -7.96 13.84
CA PRO A 136 -7.98 -8.65 14.45
C PRO A 136 -8.35 -9.85 15.33
N TYR A 137 -9.50 -9.82 16.01
CA TYR A 137 -9.98 -10.92 16.87
C TYR A 137 -10.48 -12.16 16.09
N ILE A 138 -10.61 -12.09 14.77
CA ILE A 138 -10.84 -13.25 13.90
C ILE A 138 -9.69 -13.46 12.90
N ASP A 139 -8.58 -12.74 13.08
CA ASP A 139 -7.38 -12.92 12.27
C ASP A 139 -6.37 -13.79 13.01
N GLY A 140 -6.09 -14.98 12.48
CA GLY A 140 -5.16 -15.94 13.09
C GLY A 140 -3.73 -15.42 13.20
N SER A 141 -3.39 -14.30 12.53
CA SER A 141 -2.09 -13.64 12.68
C SER A 141 -1.86 -13.01 14.07
N TYR A 142 -2.92 -12.75 14.85
CA TYR A 142 -2.85 -12.15 16.19
C TYR A 142 -3.12 -13.14 17.34
N LEU A 143 -3.31 -14.41 17.01
CA LEU A 143 -3.46 -15.51 17.97
C LEU A 143 -2.10 -16.14 18.25
N SER A 144 -1.86 -16.54 19.51
CA SER A 144 -0.76 -17.44 19.84
C SER A 144 -0.95 -18.81 19.20
N LYS A 145 0.08 -19.66 19.23
CA LYS A 145 -0.05 -21.05 18.73
C LYS A 145 -1.06 -21.84 19.57
N GLU A 146 -1.23 -21.45 20.81
CA GLU A 146 -2.15 -22.02 21.80
C GLU A 146 -3.57 -21.44 21.68
N GLY A 147 -3.77 -20.43 20.81
CA GLY A 147 -5.06 -19.77 20.58
C GLY A 147 -5.35 -18.60 21.53
N ASP A 148 -4.36 -18.19 22.32
CA ASP A 148 -4.49 -17.02 23.20
C ASP A 148 -4.43 -15.74 22.39
N LEU A 149 -5.35 -14.83 22.70
CA LEU A 149 -5.39 -13.51 22.11
C LEU A 149 -4.27 -12.63 22.69
N SER A 150 -3.72 -11.76 21.84
CA SER A 150 -2.96 -10.59 22.29
C SER A 150 -3.78 -9.77 23.31
N SER A 151 -3.16 -8.84 24.06
CA SER A 151 -3.89 -8.05 25.05
C SER A 151 -5.14 -7.39 24.45
N ILE A 152 -6.25 -7.35 25.19
CA ILE A 152 -7.51 -6.71 24.75
C ILE A 152 -7.26 -5.27 24.26
N SER A 153 -6.38 -4.54 24.93
CA SER A 153 -6.02 -3.16 24.55
C SER A 153 -5.31 -3.08 23.19
N GLU A 154 -4.48 -4.07 22.86
CA GLU A 154 -3.76 -4.17 21.59
C GLU A 154 -4.73 -4.50 20.47
N ILE A 155 -5.59 -5.49 20.68
CA ILE A 155 -6.64 -5.88 19.72
C ILE A 155 -7.56 -4.70 19.43
N PHE A 156 -8.00 -3.99 20.48
CA PHE A 156 -8.84 -2.81 20.31
C PHE A 156 -8.16 -1.73 19.47
N SER A 157 -6.87 -1.47 19.73
CA SER A 157 -6.07 -0.51 18.96
C SER A 157 -5.94 -0.91 17.49
N LEU A 158 -5.73 -2.19 17.21
CA LEU A 158 -5.67 -2.74 15.85
C LEU A 158 -7.03 -2.64 15.14
N VAL A 159 -8.14 -2.93 15.83
CA VAL A 159 -9.50 -2.74 15.29
C VAL A 159 -9.72 -1.30 14.86
N LEU A 160 -9.34 -0.33 15.69
CA LEU A 160 -9.47 1.09 15.37
C LEU A 160 -8.60 1.47 14.16
N ARG A 161 -7.38 0.93 14.07
CA ARG A 161 -6.50 1.13 12.91
C ARG A 161 -7.12 0.58 11.63
N ASN A 162 -7.55 -0.68 11.60
CA ASN A 162 -8.13 -1.31 10.41
C ASN A 162 -9.41 -0.58 9.96
N LYS A 163 -10.29 -0.21 10.91
CA LYS A 163 -11.47 0.62 10.63
C LYS A 163 -11.11 1.96 10.01
N LYS A 164 -10.08 2.65 10.53
CA LYS A 164 -9.62 3.94 10.03
C LYS A 164 -9.08 3.83 8.61
N VAL A 165 -8.24 2.82 8.34
CA VAL A 165 -7.69 2.54 7.01
C VAL A 165 -8.82 2.28 6.03
N LEU A 166 -9.68 1.30 6.31
CA LEU A 166 -10.81 0.94 5.45
C LEU A 166 -11.73 2.14 5.18
N THR A 167 -12.09 2.91 6.22
CA THR A 167 -12.94 4.10 6.07
C THR A 167 -12.31 5.14 5.16
N LYS A 168 -10.99 5.35 5.24
CA LYS A 168 -10.28 6.29 4.35
C LYS A 168 -10.32 5.83 2.90
N HIS A 169 -10.01 4.56 2.62
CA HIS A 169 -10.05 4.04 1.27
C HIS A 169 -11.46 4.08 0.69
N LEU A 170 -12.48 3.63 1.43
CA LEU A 170 -13.88 3.71 1.01
C LEU A 170 -14.34 5.16 0.77
N LYS A 171 -13.84 6.11 1.56
CA LYS A 171 -14.20 7.53 1.41
C LYS A 171 -13.52 8.19 0.21
N TYR A 172 -12.23 7.92 -0.03
CA TYR A 172 -11.42 8.71 -0.96
C TYR A 172 -11.13 8.00 -2.28
N ALA A 173 -11.10 6.67 -2.32
CA ALA A 173 -10.88 5.95 -3.56
C ALA A 173 -12.09 6.04 -4.48
N ASP A 174 -11.86 6.02 -5.79
CA ASP A 174 -12.92 5.92 -6.78
C ASP A 174 -13.50 4.51 -6.85
N LEU A 175 -12.62 3.51 -6.78
CA LEU A 175 -12.96 2.11 -6.83
C LEU A 175 -12.28 1.41 -5.66
N VAL A 176 -13.06 0.67 -4.89
CA VAL A 176 -12.53 -0.22 -3.86
C VAL A 176 -12.87 -1.65 -4.25
N ILE A 177 -11.85 -2.49 -4.30
CA ILE A 177 -11.97 -3.93 -4.48
C ILE A 177 -11.82 -4.54 -3.09
N GLY A 178 -12.73 -5.43 -2.71
CA GLY A 178 -12.71 -6.07 -1.40
C GLY A 178 -13.23 -7.51 -1.48
N ALA A 179 -12.92 -8.32 -0.47
CA ALA A 179 -13.44 -9.67 -0.38
C ALA A 179 -14.62 -9.73 0.62
N PRO A 180 -15.77 -10.32 0.25
CA PRO A 180 -16.98 -10.35 1.08
C PRO A 180 -16.76 -10.94 2.48
N TYR A 181 -15.80 -11.83 2.66
CA TYR A 181 -15.55 -12.50 3.94
C TYR A 181 -14.42 -11.86 4.76
N SER A 182 -13.78 -10.80 4.29
CA SER A 182 -12.70 -10.12 5.04
C SER A 182 -12.81 -8.60 5.08
N SER A 183 -13.35 -7.98 4.03
CA SER A 183 -13.50 -6.53 3.95
C SER A 183 -14.87 -6.05 4.43
N SER A 184 -15.88 -6.92 4.46
CA SER A 184 -17.28 -6.53 4.74
C SER A 184 -17.55 -6.17 6.20
N GLN A 185 -16.82 -6.75 7.15
CA GLN A 185 -17.11 -6.63 8.59
C GLN A 185 -17.09 -5.18 9.07
N PHE A 186 -16.21 -4.37 8.49
CA PHE A 186 -16.07 -2.95 8.83
C PHE A 186 -16.47 -2.01 7.69
N ALA A 187 -16.87 -2.53 6.53
CA ALA A 187 -17.22 -1.71 5.37
C ALA A 187 -18.51 -0.93 5.62
N LYS A 188 -18.48 0.37 5.32
CA LYS A 188 -19.64 1.27 5.41
C LYS A 188 -20.23 1.66 4.05
N SER A 189 -19.65 1.14 2.97
CA SER A 189 -20.09 1.37 1.60
C SER A 189 -19.79 0.15 0.76
N THR A 190 -20.43 0.08 -0.41
CA THR A 190 -20.24 -1.00 -1.38
C THR A 190 -18.81 -0.98 -1.93
N PHE A 191 -18.29 -2.17 -2.21
CA PHE A 191 -17.03 -2.39 -2.91
C PHE A 191 -17.24 -3.44 -4.00
N ILE A 192 -16.33 -3.48 -4.97
CA ILE A 192 -16.32 -4.50 -6.00
C ILE A 192 -15.88 -5.82 -5.36
N ASN A 193 -16.72 -6.84 -5.44
CA ASN A 193 -16.40 -8.17 -4.95
C ASN A 193 -15.23 -8.76 -5.75
N TYR A 194 -14.10 -8.98 -5.08
CA TYR A 194 -12.92 -9.60 -5.65
C TYR A 194 -13.21 -10.98 -6.28
N LEU A 195 -14.12 -11.76 -5.70
CA LEU A 195 -14.51 -13.07 -6.24
C LEU A 195 -15.27 -12.99 -7.58
N ASN A 196 -15.72 -11.79 -7.96
CA ASN A 196 -16.35 -11.54 -9.26
C ASN A 196 -15.34 -11.03 -10.31
N ILE A 197 -14.07 -10.83 -9.92
CA ILE A 197 -13.00 -10.39 -10.82
C ILE A 197 -12.14 -11.64 -11.11
N GLY A 198 -12.47 -12.33 -12.20
CA GLY A 198 -11.78 -13.54 -12.67
C GLY A 198 -11.99 -13.71 -14.15
#